data_AF-A0A521HNN8-F1
#
_entry.id   AF-A0A521HNN8-F1
#
_cell.length_a   1.000
_cell.length_b   1.000
_cell.length_c   1.000
_cell.angle_alpha   90.00
_cell.angle_beta   90.00
_cell.angle_gamma   90.00
#
_symmetry.space_group_name_H-M   'P 1'
#
loop_
_entity.id
_entity.type
_entity.pdbx_description
1 polymer ?
#
loop_
_entity_poly.entity_id
_entity_poly.type
_entity_poly.pdbx_seq_one_letter_code
_entity_poly.pdbx_strand_id
1 'polypeptide(L)'
;MSRMEPSFRAWSARKDSRFAAINKRPISSSRIVAVSGFLPRVWQNTLPPMRAYLDYFATYVERDVRQLLRVKDLSKFETFIKLLASRIGQVANLHALGGDVGVSSTTLAKWISVLEASFVIFRLPSYHRNLGKRLVKSPKFFFYEPGLAAALLQIETPEQAGRDPLMGNLFENVVVVELLKGQLNRGLNGTWSYFRDNSGNEVDLIWERQRIPQ
;
A
#
# COMPACT_ATOMS: atom_id res chain seq x y z
N MET A 1 20.54 -32.46 9.25
CA MET A 1 19.70 -31.56 10.08
C MET A 1 20.59 -30.50 10.71
N SER A 2 20.78 -29.38 10.00
CA SER A 2 21.73 -28.31 10.37
C SER A 2 21.23 -27.51 11.59
N ARG A 3 22.09 -27.35 12.61
CA ARG A 3 21.83 -26.53 13.80
C ARG A 3 21.86 -25.05 13.44
N MET A 4 20.73 -24.35 13.63
CA MET A 4 20.70 -22.89 13.58
C MET A 4 21.49 -22.25 14.74
N GLU A 5 22.19 -21.17 14.41
CA GLU A 5 23.00 -20.33 15.30
C GLU A 5 22.19 -19.69 16.47
N PRO A 6 22.78 -19.59 17.68
CA PRO A 6 22.10 -19.06 18.89
C PRO A 6 21.56 -17.63 18.75
N SER A 7 22.19 -16.79 17.93
CA SER A 7 21.77 -15.42 17.63
C SER A 7 20.40 -15.36 16.94
N PHE A 8 20.05 -16.39 16.15
CA PHE A 8 18.78 -16.48 15.43
C PHE A 8 17.62 -16.88 16.35
N ARG A 9 17.88 -17.71 17.38
CA ARG A 9 16.89 -18.06 18.42
C ARG A 9 16.56 -16.86 19.32
N ALA A 10 17.55 -16.02 19.61
CA ALA A 10 17.34 -14.80 20.40
C ALA A 10 16.50 -13.74 19.65
N TRP A 11 16.56 -13.72 18.31
CA TRP A 11 15.71 -12.86 17.48
C TRP A 11 14.26 -13.37 17.40
N SER A 12 14.04 -14.70 17.27
CA SER A 12 12.69 -15.26 17.25
C SER A 12 11.98 -15.12 18.60
N ALA A 13 12.70 -15.26 19.71
CA ALA A 13 12.13 -15.16 21.06
C ALA A 13 11.78 -13.71 21.49
N ARG A 14 12.36 -12.68 20.86
CA ARG A 14 12.02 -11.27 21.13
C ARG A 14 10.74 -10.78 20.43
N LYS A 15 10.19 -11.56 19.49
CA LYS A 15 9.00 -11.17 18.72
C LYS A 15 7.67 -11.35 19.46
N ASP A 16 7.62 -12.04 20.60
CA ASP A 16 6.32 -12.50 21.10
C ASP A 16 5.60 -11.58 22.09
N SER A 17 6.30 -10.71 22.86
CA SER A 17 5.62 -9.92 23.90
C SER A 17 5.08 -8.57 23.43
N ARG A 18 5.71 -7.92 22.45
CA ARG A 18 5.27 -6.60 21.93
C ARG A 18 4.19 -6.71 20.84
N PHE A 19 4.22 -7.76 20.04
CA PHE A 19 3.20 -8.01 19.01
C PHE A 19 1.92 -8.66 19.60
N ALA A 20 2.03 -9.47 20.65
CA ALA A 20 0.86 -10.04 21.33
C ALA A 20 -0.03 -8.97 21.99
N ALA A 21 0.54 -7.83 22.40
CA ALA A 21 -0.21 -6.70 22.96
C ALA A 21 -1.05 -5.94 21.92
N ILE A 22 -0.63 -5.97 20.64
CA ILE A 22 -1.39 -5.39 19.52
C ILE A 22 -2.63 -6.25 19.22
N ASN A 23 -2.53 -7.56 19.44
CA ASN A 23 -3.57 -8.54 19.12
C ASN A 23 -4.76 -8.58 20.11
N LYS A 24 -4.78 -7.70 21.12
CA LYS A 24 -5.80 -7.68 22.20
C LYS A 24 -6.77 -6.49 22.16
N ARG A 25 -6.77 -5.65 21.12
CA ARG A 25 -7.69 -4.51 21.03
C ARG A 25 -8.72 -4.71 19.90
N PRO A 26 -10.03 -4.75 20.22
CA PRO A 26 -11.08 -5.05 19.24
C PRO A 26 -11.42 -3.79 18.44
N ILE A 27 -11.33 -3.84 17.11
CA ILE A 27 -11.97 -2.96 16.09
C ILE A 27 -11.60 -1.44 16.14
N SER A 28 -11.21 -0.88 17.28
CA SER A 28 -10.58 0.44 17.48
C SER A 28 -9.13 0.50 16.92
N SER A 29 -8.51 -0.67 16.73
CA SER A 29 -7.12 -0.83 16.26
C SER A 29 -6.94 -0.51 14.77
N SER A 30 -7.95 -0.74 13.94
CA SER A 30 -7.82 -0.58 12.48
C SER A 30 -7.60 0.87 12.06
N ARG A 31 -8.31 1.81 12.69
CA ARG A 31 -8.16 3.26 12.46
C ARG A 31 -6.78 3.74 12.91
N ILE A 32 -6.33 3.27 14.07
CA ILE A 32 -5.00 3.59 14.61
C ILE A 32 -3.93 3.10 13.63
N VAL A 33 -4.02 1.86 13.15
CA VAL A 33 -3.05 1.30 12.21
C VAL A 33 -3.13 1.97 10.83
N ALA A 34 -4.32 2.32 10.35
CA ALA A 34 -4.47 3.04 9.08
C ALA A 34 -3.76 4.40 9.08
N VAL A 35 -3.86 5.15 10.20
CA VAL A 35 -3.22 6.47 10.34
C VAL A 35 -1.75 6.36 10.72
N SER A 36 -1.41 5.44 11.63
CA SER A 36 -0.04 5.29 12.16
C SER A 36 0.88 4.50 11.22
N GLY A 37 0.29 3.71 10.31
CA GLY A 37 0.98 2.81 9.40
C GLY A 37 1.99 1.88 10.08
N PHE A 38 3.04 1.50 9.37
CA PHE A 38 4.01 0.50 9.82
C PHE A 38 5.42 1.05 10.02
N LEU A 39 5.63 2.35 9.80
CA LEU A 39 6.92 3.00 9.92
C LEU A 39 7.42 2.89 11.37
N PRO A 40 8.54 2.19 11.66
CA PRO A 40 8.96 1.90 13.03
C PRO A 40 9.15 3.15 13.90
N ARG A 41 9.53 4.27 13.30
CA ARG A 41 9.76 5.56 13.98
C ARG A 41 8.50 6.13 14.64
N VAL A 42 7.32 5.87 14.05
CA VAL A 42 6.02 6.28 14.61
C VAL A 42 5.75 5.53 15.91
N TRP A 43 5.99 4.21 15.91
CA TRP A 43 5.77 3.34 17.07
C TRP A 43 6.83 3.47 18.18
N GLN A 44 7.89 4.23 17.93
CA GLN A 44 8.88 4.62 18.95
C GLN A 44 8.49 5.92 19.68
N ASN A 45 7.32 6.51 19.37
CA ASN A 45 6.83 7.77 19.92
C ASN A 45 7.80 8.95 19.77
N THR A 46 8.61 8.93 18.71
CA THR A 46 9.61 9.99 18.47
C THR A 46 9.02 11.18 17.71
N LEU A 47 8.00 10.95 16.88
CA LEU A 47 7.31 11.97 16.08
C LEU A 47 5.85 11.57 15.89
N PRO A 48 4.91 12.55 15.79
CA PRO A 48 3.55 12.28 15.34
C PRO A 48 3.53 11.59 13.96
N PRO A 49 2.58 10.66 13.69
CA PRO A 49 2.54 9.91 12.43
C PRO A 49 2.59 10.79 11.17
N MET A 50 1.72 11.80 11.10
CA MET A 50 1.66 12.76 9.98
C MET A 50 3.04 13.34 9.67
N ARG A 51 3.70 13.91 10.69
CA ARG A 51 5.03 14.50 10.52
C ARG A 51 6.07 13.48 10.09
N ALA A 52 6.08 12.29 10.68
CA ALA A 52 7.02 11.23 10.33
C ALA A 52 6.88 10.81 8.85
N TYR A 53 5.65 10.72 8.34
CA TYR A 53 5.39 10.36 6.95
C TYR A 53 5.64 11.48 5.95
N LEU A 54 5.33 12.73 6.29
CA LEU A 54 5.69 13.87 5.45
C LEU A 54 7.21 14.05 5.36
N ASP A 55 7.93 13.88 6.47
CA ASP A 55 9.40 13.89 6.49
C ASP A 55 9.95 12.73 5.63
N TYR A 56 9.38 11.52 5.75
CA TYR A 56 9.73 10.39 4.88
C TYR A 56 9.49 10.70 3.39
N PHE A 57 8.34 11.27 3.05
CA PHE A 57 8.01 11.62 1.68
C PHE A 57 8.99 12.64 1.10
N ALA A 58 9.25 13.74 1.81
CA ALA A 58 10.12 14.82 1.37
C ALA A 58 11.60 14.38 1.26
N THR A 59 12.09 13.56 2.20
CA THR A 59 13.51 13.20 2.28
C THR A 59 13.90 11.98 1.44
N TYR A 60 12.98 11.05 1.24
CA TYR A 60 13.24 9.79 0.52
C TYR A 60 12.52 9.77 -0.81
N VAL A 61 11.19 9.86 -0.81
CA VAL A 61 10.37 9.63 -2.01
C VAL A 61 10.60 10.70 -3.07
N GLU A 62 10.51 11.98 -2.70
CA GLU A 62 10.74 13.08 -3.65
C GLU A 62 12.16 13.07 -4.22
N ARG A 63 13.13 12.75 -3.37
CA ARG A 63 14.54 12.68 -3.77
C ARG A 63 14.75 11.59 -4.81
N ASP A 64 14.26 10.38 -4.56
CA ASP A 64 14.41 9.23 -5.45
C ASP A 64 13.68 9.47 -6.78
N VAL A 65 12.49 10.07 -6.73
CA VAL A 65 11.73 10.47 -7.93
C VAL A 65 12.47 11.51 -8.75
N ARG A 66 13.04 12.56 -8.13
CA ARG A 66 13.84 13.57 -8.83
C ARG A 66 15.05 12.95 -9.52
N GLN A 67 15.74 12.02 -8.84
CA GLN A 67 16.93 11.35 -9.38
C GLN A 67 16.59 10.42 -10.56
N LEU A 68 15.52 9.62 -10.44
CA LEU A 68 15.19 8.59 -11.43
C LEU A 68 14.44 9.13 -12.66
N LEU A 69 13.58 10.14 -12.48
CA LEU A 69 12.68 10.60 -13.53
C LEU A 69 13.04 11.96 -14.11
N ARG A 70 14.05 12.65 -13.55
CA ARG A 70 14.35 14.06 -13.86
C ARG A 70 13.08 14.89 -13.94
N VAL A 71 12.17 14.68 -12.97
CA VAL A 71 10.85 15.32 -12.97
C VAL A 71 11.05 16.83 -13.03
N LYS A 72 10.68 17.43 -14.16
CA LYS A 72 10.84 18.87 -14.39
C LYS A 72 9.91 19.69 -13.50
N ASP A 73 8.79 19.10 -13.11
CA ASP A 73 7.73 19.75 -12.35
C ASP A 73 7.36 18.87 -11.14
N LEU A 74 8.03 19.11 -10.02
CA LEU A 74 7.75 18.36 -8.79
C LEU A 74 6.33 18.62 -8.28
N SER A 75 5.78 19.81 -8.52
CA SER A 75 4.45 20.16 -8.05
C SER A 75 3.39 19.22 -8.63
N LYS A 76 3.47 18.91 -9.93
CA LYS A 76 2.59 17.93 -10.57
C LYS A 76 2.75 16.52 -10.02
N PHE A 77 3.96 16.14 -9.64
CA PHE A 77 4.20 14.84 -9.01
C PHE A 77 3.58 14.76 -7.61
N GLU A 78 3.72 15.80 -6.80
CA GLU A 78 3.06 15.90 -5.49
C GLU A 78 1.54 15.85 -5.63
N THR A 79 0.97 16.58 -6.60
CA THR A 79 -0.47 16.51 -6.92
C THR A 79 -0.85 15.09 -7.32
N PHE A 80 -0.08 14.43 -8.18
CA PHE A 80 -0.32 13.07 -8.62
C PHE A 80 -0.38 12.09 -7.44
N ILE A 81 0.61 12.08 -6.54
CA ILE A 81 0.63 11.09 -5.47
C ILE A 81 -0.50 11.32 -4.45
N LYS A 82 -0.88 12.58 -4.19
CA LYS A 82 -2.06 12.92 -3.37
C LYS A 82 -3.35 12.43 -4.03
N LEU A 83 -3.52 12.65 -5.33
CA LEU A 83 -4.66 12.15 -6.10
C LEU A 83 -4.69 10.62 -6.21
N LEU A 84 -3.52 9.98 -6.20
CA LEU A 84 -3.42 8.52 -6.15
C LEU A 84 -3.85 8.00 -4.78
N ALA A 85 -3.41 8.64 -3.68
CA ALA A 85 -3.87 8.34 -2.33
C ALA A 85 -5.39 8.52 -2.17
N SER A 86 -5.98 9.53 -2.81
CA SER A 86 -7.44 9.74 -2.77
C SER A 86 -8.25 8.72 -3.57
N ARG A 87 -7.58 7.87 -4.35
CA ARG A 87 -8.16 6.78 -5.15
C ARG A 87 -7.60 5.42 -4.72
N ILE A 88 -7.08 5.32 -3.50
CA ILE A 88 -6.51 4.10 -2.93
C ILE A 88 -7.53 2.97 -2.95
N GLY A 89 -7.12 1.77 -3.37
CA GLY A 89 -8.00 0.61 -3.47
C GLY A 89 -9.15 0.73 -4.48
N GLN A 90 -9.22 1.80 -5.26
CA GLN A 90 -10.21 1.97 -6.33
C GLN A 90 -9.64 1.48 -7.66
N VAL A 91 -10.53 1.07 -8.57
CA VAL A 91 -10.15 0.68 -9.94
C VAL A 91 -9.50 1.88 -10.64
N ALA A 92 -8.26 1.73 -11.07
CA ALA A 92 -7.50 2.83 -11.63
C ALA A 92 -8.02 3.27 -13.00
N ASN A 93 -8.23 4.57 -13.15
CA ASN A 93 -8.42 5.22 -14.44
C ASN A 93 -7.28 6.22 -14.68
N LEU A 94 -6.21 5.74 -15.32
CA LEU A 94 -5.01 6.56 -15.57
C LEU A 94 -5.26 7.70 -16.55
N HIS A 95 -6.29 7.61 -17.41
CA HIS A 95 -6.66 8.70 -18.30
C HIS A 95 -7.26 9.86 -17.50
N ALA A 96 -8.27 9.58 -16.66
CA ALA A 96 -8.87 10.58 -15.79
C ALA A 96 -7.83 11.20 -14.84
N LEU A 97 -6.99 10.36 -14.21
CA LEU A 97 -5.93 10.83 -13.34
C LEU A 97 -4.91 11.72 -14.08
N GLY A 98 -4.60 11.43 -15.35
CA GLY A 98 -3.73 12.25 -16.17
C GLY A 98 -4.32 13.63 -16.46
N GLY A 99 -5.63 13.67 -16.71
CA GLY A 99 -6.39 14.92 -16.85
C GLY A 99 -6.35 15.76 -15.59
N ASP A 100 -6.62 15.17 -14.43
CA ASP A 100 -6.63 15.87 -13.12
C ASP A 100 -5.24 16.43 -12.75
N VAL A 101 -4.16 15.75 -13.15
CA VAL A 101 -2.77 16.18 -12.89
C VAL A 101 -2.24 17.13 -13.98
N GLY A 102 -2.82 17.12 -15.18
CA GLY A 102 -2.31 17.85 -16.34
C GLY A 102 -1.03 17.25 -16.94
N VAL A 103 -0.96 15.91 -17.04
CA VAL A 103 0.12 15.14 -17.68
C VAL A 103 -0.40 13.96 -18.51
N SER A 104 0.42 13.45 -19.42
CA SER A 104 0.05 12.28 -20.23
C SER A 104 0.01 10.98 -19.41
N SER A 105 -0.79 10.01 -19.87
CA SER A 105 -0.84 8.65 -19.29
C SER A 105 0.52 7.96 -19.32
N THR A 106 1.36 8.20 -20.33
CA THR A 106 2.74 7.71 -20.40
C THR A 106 3.61 8.29 -19.28
N THR A 107 3.41 9.56 -18.93
CA THR A 107 4.12 10.19 -17.80
C THR A 107 3.69 9.58 -16.48
N LEU A 108 2.38 9.39 -16.27
CA LEU A 108 1.87 8.70 -15.09
C LEU A 108 2.40 7.27 -14.98
N ALA A 109 2.43 6.51 -16.07
CA ALA A 109 2.96 5.15 -16.06
C ALA A 109 4.44 5.09 -15.61
N LYS A 110 5.25 6.08 -16.02
CA LYS A 110 6.65 6.22 -15.57
C LYS A 110 6.72 6.54 -14.08
N TRP A 111 5.89 7.47 -13.59
CA TRP A 111 5.84 7.83 -12.17
C TRP A 111 5.40 6.66 -11.30
N ILE A 112 4.36 5.93 -11.71
CA ILE A 112 3.90 4.70 -11.05
C ILE A 112 5.02 3.67 -11.02
N SER A 113 5.70 3.42 -12.14
CA SER A 113 6.80 2.46 -12.20
C SER A 113 7.93 2.77 -11.22
N VAL A 114 8.24 4.05 -11.01
CA VAL A 114 9.26 4.47 -10.05
C VAL A 114 8.78 4.35 -8.61
N LEU A 115 7.53 4.72 -8.32
CA LEU A 115 6.95 4.52 -7.00
C LEU A 115 6.89 3.04 -6.61
N GLU A 116 6.61 2.15 -7.56
CA GLU A 116 6.64 0.70 -7.33
C GLU A 116 8.06 0.17 -7.12
N ALA A 117 9.01 0.59 -7.96
CA ALA A 117 10.42 0.21 -7.79
C ALA A 117 11.01 0.73 -6.46
N SER A 118 10.46 1.82 -5.93
CA SER A 118 10.86 2.43 -4.65
C SER A 118 10.07 1.92 -3.44
N PHE A 119 9.21 0.91 -3.63
CA PHE A 119 8.35 0.34 -2.58
C PHE A 119 7.46 1.37 -1.87
N VAL A 120 6.99 2.39 -2.59
CA VAL A 120 6.03 3.37 -2.06
C VAL A 120 4.61 2.88 -2.28
N ILE A 121 4.33 2.40 -3.49
CA ILE A 121 3.05 1.82 -3.89
C ILE A 121 3.24 0.44 -4.50
N PHE A 122 2.15 -0.33 -4.58
CA PHE A 122 2.07 -1.53 -5.39
C PHE A 122 0.72 -1.62 -6.09
N ARG A 123 0.70 -2.27 -7.24
CA ARG A 123 -0.53 -2.61 -7.96
C ARG A 123 -1.12 -3.94 -7.47
N LEU A 124 -2.43 -3.98 -7.26
CA LEU A 124 -3.21 -5.21 -7.18
C LEU A 124 -3.88 -5.45 -8.54
N PRO A 125 -3.43 -6.43 -9.33
CA PRO A 125 -3.97 -6.68 -10.66
C PRO A 125 -5.40 -7.23 -10.59
N SER A 126 -6.16 -7.03 -11.66
CA SER A 126 -7.44 -7.71 -11.83
C SER A 126 -7.25 -9.17 -12.24
N TYR A 127 -8.03 -10.07 -11.64
CA TYR A 127 -8.05 -11.50 -11.89
C TYR A 127 -8.71 -11.81 -13.24
N HIS A 128 -7.98 -12.46 -14.15
CA HIS A 128 -8.41 -12.66 -15.55
C HIS A 128 -8.13 -14.08 -16.06
N ARG A 129 -8.63 -15.11 -15.38
CA ARG A 129 -8.47 -16.50 -15.85
C ARG A 129 -9.69 -16.97 -16.64
N ASN A 130 -9.61 -16.97 -17.99
CA ASN A 130 -10.62 -17.56 -18.89
C ASN A 130 -12.08 -17.11 -18.67
N LEU A 131 -12.30 -15.93 -18.10
CA LEU A 131 -13.61 -15.30 -17.97
C LEU A 131 -13.72 -14.26 -19.11
N GLY A 132 -14.82 -14.29 -19.87
CA GLY A 132 -14.96 -13.62 -21.17
C GLY A 132 -14.82 -12.08 -21.20
N LYS A 133 -15.25 -11.45 -22.31
CA LYS A 133 -15.01 -10.03 -22.65
C LYS A 133 -15.56 -8.96 -21.66
N ARG A 134 -16.20 -9.33 -20.54
CA ARG A 134 -16.93 -8.42 -19.62
C ARG A 134 -16.24 -8.15 -18.27
N LEU A 135 -14.90 -8.14 -18.27
CA LEU A 135 -14.08 -7.94 -17.07
C LEU A 135 -13.40 -6.57 -17.07
N VAL A 136 -13.36 -5.92 -15.90
CA VAL A 136 -12.52 -4.74 -15.66
C VAL A 136 -11.06 -5.18 -15.56
N LYS A 137 -10.19 -4.65 -16.43
CA LYS A 137 -8.76 -5.05 -16.50
C LYS A 137 -7.81 -4.12 -15.74
N SER A 138 -8.26 -2.92 -15.39
CA SER A 138 -7.43 -1.96 -14.67
C SER A 138 -7.01 -2.49 -13.30
N PRO A 139 -5.80 -2.20 -12.80
CA PRO A 139 -5.42 -2.57 -11.45
C PRO A 139 -6.08 -1.64 -10.41
N LYS A 140 -6.02 -2.04 -9.15
CA LYS A 140 -6.11 -1.13 -7.98
C LYS A 140 -4.70 -0.76 -7.54
N PHE A 141 -4.52 0.40 -6.93
CA PHE A 141 -3.23 0.81 -6.32
C PHE A 141 -3.36 0.94 -4.80
N PHE A 142 -2.32 0.49 -4.10
CA PHE A 142 -2.19 0.55 -2.65
C PHE A 142 -0.80 1.04 -2.28
N PHE A 143 -0.65 1.55 -1.06
CA PHE A 143 0.62 2.01 -0.50
C PHE A 143 1.23 0.92 0.37
N TYR A 144 2.54 0.75 0.34
CA TYR A 144 3.21 -0.16 1.28
C TYR A 144 3.12 0.33 2.73
N GLU A 145 3.03 1.65 2.91
CA GLU A 145 2.83 2.33 4.17
C GLU A 145 1.44 3.01 4.20
N PRO A 146 0.41 2.41 4.82
CA PRO A 146 -0.92 3.01 4.90
C PRO A 146 -0.93 4.39 5.57
N GLY A 147 -0.06 4.60 6.55
CA GLY A 147 0.09 5.89 7.22
C GLY A 147 0.63 6.99 6.29
N LEU A 148 1.39 6.64 5.24
CA LEU A 148 1.76 7.61 4.20
C LEU A 148 0.52 8.03 3.39
N ALA A 149 -0.34 7.08 3.02
CA ALA A 149 -1.58 7.42 2.32
C ALA A 149 -2.48 8.31 3.18
N ALA A 150 -2.65 7.99 4.47
CA ALA A 150 -3.39 8.82 5.41
C ALA A 150 -2.76 10.23 5.54
N ALA A 151 -1.43 10.33 5.62
CA ALA A 151 -0.73 11.59 5.69
C ALA A 151 -0.94 12.46 4.43
N LEU A 152 -0.86 11.85 3.24
CA LEU A 152 -1.11 12.53 1.96
C LEU A 152 -2.57 13.02 1.82
N LEU A 153 -3.50 12.35 2.51
CA LEU A 153 -4.92 12.73 2.61
C LEU A 153 -5.21 13.73 3.72
N GLN A 154 -4.19 14.17 4.48
CA GLN A 154 -4.35 15.06 5.64
C GLN A 154 -5.21 14.44 6.76
N ILE A 155 -5.21 13.10 6.88
CA ILE A 155 -5.88 12.38 7.95
C ILE A 155 -4.85 12.13 9.06
N GLU A 156 -4.94 12.93 10.12
CA GLU A 156 -3.96 12.96 11.22
C GLU A 156 -4.35 12.06 12.39
N THR A 157 -5.65 11.86 12.62
CA THR A 157 -6.14 11.14 13.81
C THR A 157 -7.06 9.96 13.47
N PRO A 158 -7.12 8.93 14.32
CA PRO A 158 -8.07 7.83 14.17
C PRO A 158 -9.54 8.29 14.15
N GLU A 159 -9.86 9.40 14.83
CA GLU A 159 -11.20 9.99 14.86
C GLU A 159 -11.55 10.65 13.52
N GLN A 160 -10.60 11.35 12.90
CA GLN A 160 -10.76 11.88 11.54
C GLN A 160 -10.93 10.73 10.55
N ALA A 161 -10.05 9.73 10.62
CA ALA A 161 -10.14 8.54 9.77
C ALA A 161 -11.51 7.87 9.89
N GLY A 162 -12.05 7.74 11.11
CA GLY A 162 -13.36 7.13 11.34
C GLY A 162 -14.56 7.88 10.73
N ARG A 163 -14.41 9.15 10.34
CA ARG A 163 -15.43 9.97 9.68
C ARG A 163 -15.18 10.14 8.18
N ASP A 164 -14.00 9.77 7.72
CA ASP A 164 -13.59 9.94 6.33
C ASP A 164 -14.22 8.86 5.43
N PRO A 165 -14.78 9.22 4.26
CA PRO A 165 -15.36 8.25 3.34
C PRO A 165 -14.35 7.20 2.83
N LEU A 166 -13.05 7.50 2.83
CA LEU A 166 -12.00 6.58 2.39
C LEU A 166 -11.52 5.62 3.50
N MET A 167 -12.09 5.66 4.70
CA MET A 167 -11.69 4.74 5.79
C MET A 167 -11.76 3.27 5.37
N GLY A 168 -12.79 2.89 4.60
CA GLY A 168 -12.91 1.54 4.07
C GLY A 168 -11.71 1.15 3.21
N ASN A 169 -11.30 2.04 2.30
CA ASN A 169 -10.16 1.82 1.41
C ASN A 169 -8.81 1.85 2.14
N LEU A 170 -8.65 2.72 3.14
CA LEU A 170 -7.46 2.74 3.99
C LEU A 170 -7.33 1.45 4.81
N PHE A 171 -8.44 0.93 5.31
CA PHE A 171 -8.45 -0.36 5.99
C PHE A 171 -8.16 -1.51 5.03
N GLU A 172 -8.75 -1.51 3.84
CA GLU A 172 -8.42 -2.48 2.78
C GLU A 172 -6.92 -2.46 2.48
N ASN A 173 -6.31 -1.27 2.36
CA ASN A 173 -4.86 -1.17 2.19
C ASN A 173 -4.09 -1.85 3.32
N VAL A 174 -4.45 -1.62 4.59
CA VAL A 174 -3.81 -2.27 5.75
C VAL A 174 -3.88 -3.79 5.62
N VAL A 175 -5.04 -4.33 5.25
CA VAL A 175 -5.25 -5.78 5.11
C VAL A 175 -4.42 -6.34 3.95
N VAL A 176 -4.51 -5.72 2.77
CA VAL A 176 -3.83 -6.20 1.55
C VAL A 176 -2.31 -6.22 1.74
N VAL A 177 -1.73 -5.17 2.32
CA VAL A 177 -0.28 -5.12 2.51
C VAL A 177 0.20 -6.09 3.61
N GLU A 178 -0.57 -6.30 4.68
CA GLU A 178 -0.23 -7.31 5.68
C GLU A 178 -0.31 -8.73 5.12
N LEU A 179 -1.27 -9.01 4.23
CA LEU A 179 -1.35 -10.30 3.52
C LEU A 179 -0.16 -10.49 2.57
N LEU A 180 0.22 -9.46 1.82
CA LEU A 180 1.42 -9.47 0.96
C LEU A 180 2.69 -9.73 1.78
N LYS A 181 2.89 -9.01 2.88
CA LYS A 181 4.00 -9.24 3.82
C LYS A 181 3.95 -10.64 4.39
N GLY A 182 2.77 -11.13 4.79
CA GLY A 182 2.57 -12.47 5.32
C GLY A 182 2.98 -13.56 4.33
N GLN A 183 2.65 -13.39 3.05
CA GLN A 183 3.09 -14.26 1.97
C GLN A 183 4.62 -14.25 1.84
N LEU A 184 5.23 -13.08 1.71
CA LEU A 184 6.67 -12.92 1.50
C LEU A 184 7.48 -13.44 2.70
N ASN A 185 7.07 -13.12 3.93
CA ASN A 185 7.73 -13.56 5.16
C ASN A 185 7.71 -15.08 5.35
N ARG A 186 6.77 -15.78 4.71
CA ARG A 186 6.67 -17.25 4.71
C ARG A 186 7.35 -17.89 3.50
N GLY A 187 7.94 -17.11 2.60
CA GLY A 187 8.55 -17.60 1.37
C GLY A 187 7.54 -18.28 0.43
N LEU A 188 6.28 -17.85 0.45
CA LEU A 188 5.22 -18.45 -0.36
C LEU A 188 5.12 -17.78 -1.73
N ASN A 189 5.02 -18.57 -2.79
CA ASN A 189 4.82 -18.08 -4.14
C ASN A 189 3.34 -18.05 -4.52
N GLY A 190 2.96 -17.08 -5.33
CA GLY A 190 1.59 -16.89 -5.78
C GLY A 190 1.28 -15.43 -6.11
N THR A 191 0.15 -15.23 -6.75
CA THR A 191 -0.30 -13.92 -7.23
C THR A 191 -1.53 -13.50 -6.46
N TRP A 192 -1.48 -12.30 -5.87
CA TRP A 192 -2.67 -11.63 -5.35
C TRP A 192 -3.35 -10.83 -6.46
N SER A 193 -4.67 -10.86 -6.50
CA SER A 193 -5.48 -10.12 -7.47
C SER A 193 -6.85 -9.78 -6.87
N TYR A 194 -7.60 -8.89 -7.49
CA TYR A 194 -9.02 -8.65 -7.18
C TYR A 194 -9.87 -9.05 -8.39
N PHE A 195 -11.16 -9.33 -8.19
CA PHE A 195 -12.08 -9.55 -9.31
C PHE A 195 -13.17 -8.50 -9.31
N ARG A 196 -13.49 -7.95 -10.48
CA ARG A 196 -14.67 -7.11 -10.68
C ARG A 196 -15.23 -7.26 -12.08
N ASP A 197 -16.54 -7.48 -12.17
CA ASP A 197 -17.25 -7.50 -13.44
C ASP A 197 -17.89 -6.14 -13.77
N ASN A 198 -18.40 -6.00 -15.00
CA ASN A 198 -19.07 -4.78 -15.45
C ASN A 198 -20.42 -4.52 -14.75
N SER A 199 -20.99 -5.52 -14.06
CA SER A 199 -22.22 -5.38 -13.29
C SER A 199 -21.96 -4.85 -11.87
N GLY A 200 -20.69 -4.70 -11.48
CA GLY A 200 -20.28 -4.22 -10.16
C GLY A 200 -20.12 -5.31 -9.12
N ASN A 201 -20.23 -6.60 -9.48
CA ASN A 201 -19.91 -7.69 -8.55
C ASN A 201 -18.40 -7.70 -8.32
N GLU A 202 -17.99 -7.73 -7.06
CA GLU A 202 -16.60 -7.57 -6.66
C GLU A 202 -16.17 -8.64 -5.64
N VAL A 203 -14.95 -9.16 -5.83
CA VAL A 203 -14.21 -9.94 -4.83
C VAL A 203 -12.91 -9.18 -4.59
N ASP A 204 -12.75 -8.65 -3.37
CA ASP A 204 -11.67 -7.72 -3.06
C ASP A 204 -10.27 -8.35 -3.19
N LEU A 205 -10.17 -9.65 -2.89
CA LEU A 205 -8.87 -10.32 -2.88
C LEU A 205 -8.95 -11.83 -3.19
N ILE A 206 -8.11 -12.26 -4.12
CA ILE A 206 -7.95 -13.64 -4.60
C ILE A 206 -6.45 -13.96 -4.57
N TRP A 207 -6.09 -15.10 -3.99
CA TRP A 207 -4.72 -15.61 -4.01
C TRP A 207 -4.61 -16.86 -4.87
N GLU A 208 -3.87 -16.76 -5.97
CA GLU A 208 -3.51 -17.91 -6.78
C GLU A 208 -2.12 -18.41 -6.37
N ARG A 209 -2.09 -19.53 -5.65
CA ARG A 209 -0.83 -20.20 -5.32
C ARG A 209 -0.19 -20.74 -6.60
N GLN A 210 1.06 -20.36 -6.86
CA GLN A 210 1.83 -20.99 -7.93
C GLN A 210 2.08 -22.46 -7.56
N ARG A 211 1.65 -23.39 -8.42
CA ARG A 211 2.10 -24.78 -8.33
C ARG A 211 3.56 -24.82 -8.77
N ILE A 212 4.43 -25.35 -7.93
CA ILE A 212 5.77 -25.77 -8.36
C ILE A 212 5.53 -26.93 -9.34
N PRO A 213 6.04 -26.88 -10.59
CA PRO A 213 6.02 -28.05 -11.46
C PRO A 213 6.71 -29.21 -10.73
N GLN A 214 6.04 -30.36 -10.63
CA GLN A 214 6.66 -31.59 -10.12
C GLN A 214 7.68 -32.13 -11.12
#